data_AF-A0A0B1T686-F1
#
_entry.id   AF-A0A0B1T686-F1
#
_cell.length_a   1.000
_cell.length_b   1.000
_cell.length_c   1.000
_cell.angle_alpha   90.00
_cell.angle_beta   90.00
_cell.angle_gamma   90.00
#
_symmetry.space_group_name_H-M   'P 1'
#
loop_
_entity.id
_entity.type
_entity.pdbx_description
1 polymer ?
#
loop_
_entity_poly.entity_id
_entity_poly.type
_entity_poly.pdbx_seq_one_letter_code
_entity_poly.pdbx_strand_id
1 'polypeptide(L)'
;MYYEMDEMLTTLLRDLDGDDSVGAIVITGSQKAFSSGADINEMAKVEFAQIFRNKILEEWTTVMNGLSKPSIAAVNGIIFQVFPVEQVVNEAVKLAEKIAEQSPLMVQMTKEAINAAYDTTLSEGLKYEHLLSRATFATNDRKEGMSAFAEKRLPKWTST
;
A
#
# COMPACT_ATOMS: atom_id res chain seq x y z
N MET A 1 -1.02 4.38 25.48
CA MET A 1 0.43 4.16 25.34
C MET A 1 0.79 3.04 24.36
N TYR A 2 0.05 1.93 24.21
CA TYR A 2 0.04 1.15 22.94
C TYR A 2 -0.90 1.75 21.89
N TYR A 3 -2.10 2.12 22.34
CA TYR A 3 -3.19 2.63 21.51
C TYR A 3 -2.83 3.91 20.74
N GLU A 4 -2.00 4.77 21.32
CA GLU A 4 -1.66 6.06 20.72
C GLU A 4 -0.87 5.88 19.41
N MET A 5 0.11 4.96 19.38
CA MET A 5 0.93 4.76 18.19
C MET A 5 0.14 4.05 17.08
N ASP A 6 -0.62 3.00 17.41
CA ASP A 6 -1.43 2.26 16.43
C ASP A 6 -2.56 3.13 15.86
N GLU A 7 -3.23 3.91 16.71
CA GLU A 7 -4.29 4.84 16.31
C GLU A 7 -3.73 6.01 15.49
N MET A 8 -2.59 6.59 15.90
CA MET A 8 -1.91 7.62 15.12
C MET A 8 -1.45 7.12 13.76
N LEU A 9 -0.84 5.92 13.70
CA LEU A 9 -0.36 5.36 12.44
C LEU A 9 -1.52 4.98 11.52
N THR A 10 -2.59 4.41 12.08
CA THR A 10 -3.83 4.12 11.34
C THR A 10 -4.46 5.39 10.76
N THR A 11 -4.55 6.45 11.56
CA THR A 11 -5.10 7.74 11.13
C THR A 11 -4.24 8.36 10.03
N LEU A 12 -2.92 8.41 10.24
CA LEU A 12 -1.97 8.91 9.26
C LEU A 12 -2.04 8.14 7.93
N LEU A 13 -2.13 6.81 7.99
CA LEU A 13 -2.25 5.99 6.78
C LEU A 13 -3.55 6.28 6.01
N ARG A 14 -4.66 6.51 6.70
CA ARG A 14 -5.94 6.90 6.06
C ARG A 14 -5.85 8.30 5.44
N ASP A 15 -5.25 9.25 6.13
CA ASP A 15 -5.05 10.61 5.62
C ASP A 15 -4.16 10.59 4.37
N LEU A 16 -3.05 9.83 4.43
CA LEU A 16 -2.15 9.63 3.30
C LEU A 16 -2.81 8.86 2.16
N ASP A 17 -3.77 7.95 2.42
CA ASP A 17 -4.52 7.25 1.37
C ASP A 17 -5.53 8.20 0.68
N GLY A 18 -6.14 9.11 1.44
CA GLY A 18 -7.09 10.11 0.91
C GLY A 18 -6.48 11.31 0.18
N ASP A 19 -5.17 11.55 0.33
CA ASP A 19 -4.51 12.72 -0.28
C ASP A 19 -4.07 12.46 -1.74
N ASP A 20 -4.76 13.03 -2.72
CA ASP A 20 -4.44 12.87 -4.16
C ASP A 20 -3.01 13.27 -4.58
N SER A 21 -2.28 14.02 -3.74
CA SER A 21 -0.87 14.35 -3.99
C SER A 21 0.11 13.20 -3.66
N VAL A 22 -0.35 12.18 -2.94
CA VAL A 22 0.46 11.03 -2.52
C VAL A 22 0.30 9.87 -3.51
N GLY A 23 1.39 9.48 -4.19
CA GLY A 23 1.39 8.37 -5.15
C GLY A 23 1.82 7.00 -4.57
N ALA A 24 2.55 6.99 -3.45
CA ALA A 24 3.02 5.78 -2.79
C ALA A 24 3.34 6.06 -1.31
N ILE A 25 3.25 5.04 -0.46
CA ILE A 25 3.55 5.15 0.98
C ILE A 25 4.75 4.26 1.32
N VAL A 26 5.78 4.84 1.94
CA VAL A 26 6.95 4.09 2.45
C VAL A 26 6.84 4.01 3.97
N ILE A 27 6.85 2.79 4.50
CA ILE A 27 6.86 2.51 5.94
C ILE A 27 8.24 1.99 6.32
N THR A 28 8.85 2.61 7.32
CA THR A 28 10.17 2.22 7.85
C THR A 28 10.21 2.37 9.37
N GLY A 29 11.25 1.84 10.00
CA GLY A 29 11.48 1.93 11.43
C GLY A 29 12.87 2.47 11.77
N SER A 30 13.28 2.28 13.02
CA SER A 30 14.60 2.72 13.48
C SER A 30 15.75 1.94 12.80
N GLN A 31 16.97 2.48 12.85
CA GLN A 31 18.17 1.79 12.34
C GLN A 31 18.42 0.43 13.00
N LYS A 32 17.96 0.24 14.25
CA LYS A 32 18.16 -0.98 15.01
C LYS A 32 17.11 -2.06 14.69
N ALA A 33 15.87 -1.65 14.47
CA ALA A 33 14.74 -2.53 14.18
C ALA A 33 13.62 -1.77 13.46
N PHE A 34 12.97 -2.45 12.51
CA PHE A 34 11.76 -1.96 11.84
C PHE A 34 10.60 -1.83 12.84
N SER A 35 10.27 -2.92 13.53
CA SER A 35 9.35 -2.95 14.66
C SER A 35 9.72 -4.14 15.56
N SER A 36 9.72 -3.94 16.87
CA SER A 36 9.93 -5.02 17.85
C SER A 36 8.64 -5.79 18.18
N GLY A 37 7.53 -5.46 17.51
CA GLY A 37 6.22 -6.05 17.78
C GLY A 37 5.58 -5.48 19.05
N ALA A 38 4.52 -6.17 19.50
CA ALA A 38 3.70 -5.79 20.64
C ALA A 38 4.49 -5.66 21.96
N ASP A 39 4.26 -4.59 22.74
CA ASP A 39 4.86 -4.46 24.08
C ASP A 39 4.19 -5.45 25.04
N ILE A 40 4.98 -6.45 25.44
CA ILE A 40 4.55 -7.56 26.30
C ILE A 40 4.04 -7.06 27.66
N ASN A 41 4.62 -5.99 28.22
CA ASN A 41 4.20 -5.46 29.52
C ASN A 41 2.85 -4.75 29.43
N GLU A 42 2.50 -4.23 28.26
CA GLU A 42 1.19 -3.65 28.01
C GLU A 42 0.15 -4.71 27.64
N MET A 43 0.52 -5.70 26.83
CA MET A 43 -0.34 -6.86 26.53
C MET A 43 -0.75 -7.62 27.79
N ALA A 44 0.15 -7.75 28.77
CA ALA A 44 -0.14 -8.41 30.05
C ALA A 44 -1.25 -7.71 30.87
N LYS A 45 -1.63 -6.48 30.51
CA LYS A 45 -2.67 -5.68 31.21
C LYS A 45 -4.02 -5.71 30.49
N VAL A 46 -4.13 -6.33 29.32
CA VAL A 46 -5.35 -6.31 28.50
C VAL A 46 -6.16 -7.58 28.72
N GLU A 47 -7.42 -7.43 29.11
CA GLU A 47 -8.37 -8.53 29.30
C GLU A 47 -8.91 -9.07 27.97
N PHE A 48 -9.20 -10.37 27.90
CA PHE A 48 -9.78 -11.01 26.71
C PHE A 48 -11.05 -10.30 26.23
N ALA A 49 -11.94 -9.94 27.16
CA ALA A 49 -13.20 -9.27 26.82
C ALA A 49 -12.96 -7.91 26.14
N GLN A 50 -11.86 -7.23 26.46
CA GLN A 50 -11.48 -5.97 25.85
C GLN A 50 -10.91 -6.18 24.45
N ILE A 51 -10.03 -7.18 24.26
CA ILE A 51 -9.49 -7.55 22.93
C ILE A 51 -10.63 -7.95 21.99
N PHE A 52 -11.55 -8.79 22.46
CA PHE A 52 -12.64 -9.31 21.66
C PHE A 52 -13.67 -8.23 21.29
N ARG A 53 -14.02 -7.33 22.22
CA ARG A 53 -15.01 -6.27 21.95
C ARG A 53 -14.45 -5.14 21.10
N ASN A 54 -13.19 -4.75 21.33
CA ASN A 54 -12.62 -3.58 20.70
C ASN A 54 -11.90 -3.92 19.38
N LYS A 55 -11.87 -5.19 18.95
CA LYS A 55 -11.28 -5.64 17.68
C LYS A 55 -9.86 -5.12 17.45
N ILE A 56 -9.11 -4.96 18.52
CA ILE A 56 -7.83 -4.21 18.55
C ILE A 56 -6.80 -4.79 17.55
N LEU A 57 -6.86 -6.09 17.30
CA LEU A 57 -5.96 -6.77 16.35
C LEU A 57 -6.43 -6.68 14.88
N GLU A 58 -7.71 -6.41 14.64
CA GLU A 58 -8.30 -6.40 13.30
C GLU A 58 -8.11 -5.05 12.60
N GLU A 59 -8.01 -3.95 13.35
CA GLU A 59 -8.00 -2.59 12.80
C GLU A 59 -6.75 -2.33 11.93
N TRP A 60 -5.56 -2.67 12.42
CA TRP A 60 -4.31 -2.57 11.67
C TRP A 60 -4.33 -3.38 10.37
N THR A 61 -4.79 -4.63 10.46
CA THR A 61 -4.89 -5.55 9.32
C THR A 61 -5.87 -5.02 8.28
N THR A 62 -7.00 -4.48 8.74
CA THR A 62 -8.04 -3.91 7.87
C THR A 62 -7.51 -2.69 7.12
N VAL A 63 -6.80 -1.80 7.80
CA VAL A 63 -6.25 -0.57 7.21
C VAL A 63 -5.19 -0.92 6.17
N MET A 64 -4.22 -1.76 6.52
CA MET A 64 -3.14 -2.15 5.61
C MET A 64 -3.66 -2.87 4.36
N ASN A 65 -4.66 -3.75 4.50
CA ASN A 65 -5.28 -4.44 3.37
C ASN A 65 -6.18 -3.50 2.54
N GLY A 66 -6.76 -2.48 3.17
CA GLY A 66 -7.68 -1.54 2.55
C GLY A 66 -7.04 -0.33 1.86
N LEU A 67 -5.74 -0.10 2.03
CA LEU A 67 -5.04 1.01 1.35
C LEU A 67 -5.22 0.88 -0.16
N SER A 68 -5.69 1.94 -0.82
CA SER A 68 -5.72 2.00 -2.28
C SER A 68 -4.30 2.22 -2.84
N LYS A 69 -3.47 2.97 -2.11
CA LYS A 69 -2.10 3.29 -2.52
C LYS A 69 -1.13 2.12 -2.33
N PRO A 70 -0.14 1.98 -3.23
CA PRO A 70 0.94 1.02 -3.05
C PRO A 70 1.74 1.39 -1.80
N SER A 71 1.90 0.42 -0.89
CA SER A 71 2.69 0.56 0.33
C SER A 71 3.94 -0.32 0.26
N ILE A 72 5.09 0.25 0.59
CA ILE A 72 6.39 -0.44 0.60
C ILE A 72 6.90 -0.45 2.04
N ALA A 73 7.12 -1.65 2.58
CA ALA A 73 7.74 -1.82 3.88
C ALA A 73 9.24 -2.09 3.75
N ALA A 74 10.07 -1.23 4.33
CA ALA A 74 11.51 -1.39 4.43
C ALA A 74 11.86 -2.24 5.68
N VAL A 75 11.78 -3.57 5.55
CA VAL A 75 12.00 -4.55 6.64
C VAL A 75 13.22 -5.43 6.42
N ASN A 76 13.92 -5.80 7.51
CA ASN A 76 14.88 -6.92 7.54
C ASN A 76 14.13 -8.27 7.67
N GLY A 77 13.26 -8.65 6.71
CA GLY A 77 12.26 -9.73 6.89
C GLY A 77 11.85 -10.53 5.64
N ILE A 78 10.57 -10.86 5.43
CA ILE A 78 10.06 -11.40 4.14
C ILE A 78 9.98 -10.22 3.17
N ILE A 79 10.81 -10.22 2.11
CA ILE A 79 11.11 -9.00 1.34
C ILE A 79 10.96 -9.24 -0.16
N PHE A 80 10.47 -8.21 -0.83
CA PHE A 80 10.50 -8.07 -2.28
C PHE A 80 11.94 -8.11 -2.82
N GLN A 81 12.88 -7.42 -2.17
CA GLN A 81 14.31 -7.37 -2.53
C GLN A 81 15.20 -7.11 -1.30
N VAL A 82 16.45 -7.59 -1.33
CA VAL A 82 17.42 -7.46 -0.22
C VAL A 82 18.48 -6.41 -0.55
N PHE A 83 18.75 -5.49 0.38
CA PHE A 83 19.76 -4.43 0.24
C PHE A 83 20.60 -4.31 1.53
N PRO A 84 21.81 -3.73 1.47
CA PRO A 84 22.54 -3.30 2.66
C PRO A 84 21.71 -2.32 3.50
N VAL A 85 21.82 -2.40 4.83
CA VAL A 85 20.96 -1.64 5.79
C VAL A 85 20.96 -0.14 5.48
N GLU A 86 22.13 0.42 5.18
CA GLU A 86 22.32 1.82 4.83
C GLU A 86 21.65 2.24 3.50
N GLN A 87 21.26 1.29 2.65
CA GLN A 87 20.64 1.55 1.35
C GLN A 87 19.13 1.29 1.34
N VAL A 88 18.58 0.53 2.31
CA VAL A 88 17.17 0.07 2.27
C VAL A 88 16.18 1.22 2.10
N VAL A 89 16.33 2.30 2.88
CA VAL A 89 15.40 3.44 2.80
C VAL A 89 15.52 4.15 1.46
N ASN A 90 16.74 4.38 0.98
CA ASN A 90 16.97 5.04 -0.31
C ASN A 90 16.41 4.22 -1.48
N GLU A 91 16.59 2.90 -1.47
CA GLU A 91 16.05 2.02 -2.51
C GLU A 91 14.52 1.90 -2.42
N ALA A 92 13.94 1.88 -1.21
CA ALA A 92 12.49 1.93 -1.02
C ALA A 92 11.88 3.23 -1.58
N VAL A 93 12.53 4.37 -1.33
CA VAL A 93 12.11 5.67 -1.90
C VAL A 93 12.22 5.67 -3.42
N LYS A 94 13.33 5.19 -4.00
CA LYS A 94 13.46 5.08 -5.47
C LYS A 94 12.37 4.21 -6.10
N LEU A 95 11.99 3.12 -5.41
CA LEU A 95 10.90 2.26 -5.88
C LEU A 95 9.54 2.99 -5.77
N ALA A 96 9.31 3.69 -4.67
CA ALA A 96 8.10 4.51 -4.48
C ALA A 96 7.99 5.61 -5.53
N GLU A 97 9.09 6.31 -5.85
CA GLU A 97 9.17 7.33 -6.91
C GLU A 97 8.78 6.75 -8.26
N LYS A 98 9.36 5.59 -8.65
CA LYS A 98 9.01 4.91 -9.90
C LYS A 98 7.53 4.53 -10.00
N ILE A 99 6.92 4.16 -8.87
CA ILE A 99 5.49 3.84 -8.84
C ILE A 99 4.65 5.12 -8.92
N ALA A 100 5.05 6.18 -8.21
CA ALA A 100 4.39 7.47 -8.24
C ALA A 100 4.47 8.18 -9.61
N GLU A 101 5.44 7.83 -10.45
CA GLU A 101 5.52 8.29 -11.85
C GLU A 101 4.43 7.70 -12.76
N GLN A 102 3.73 6.63 -12.34
CA GLN A 102 2.66 6.00 -13.10
C GLN A 102 1.30 6.66 -12.81
N SER A 103 0.27 6.31 -13.61
CA SER A 103 -1.11 6.75 -13.33
C SER A 103 -1.58 6.21 -11.98
N PRO A 104 -1.96 7.07 -11.03
CA PRO A 104 -2.44 6.63 -9.71
C PRO A 104 -3.63 5.67 -9.82
N LEU A 105 -4.59 5.97 -10.72
CA LEU A 105 -5.76 5.12 -10.95
C LEU A 105 -5.37 3.72 -11.47
N MET A 106 -4.43 3.65 -12.42
CA MET A 106 -3.98 2.35 -12.96
C MET A 106 -3.25 1.51 -11.91
N VAL A 107 -2.45 2.16 -11.05
CA VAL A 107 -1.75 1.50 -9.96
C VAL A 107 -2.74 0.94 -8.94
N GLN A 108 -3.76 1.72 -8.56
CA GLN A 108 -4.83 1.27 -7.65
C GLN A 108 -5.60 0.08 -8.22
N MET A 109 -6.05 0.16 -9.49
CA MET A 109 -6.75 -0.96 -10.15
C MET A 109 -5.89 -2.22 -10.22
N THR A 110 -4.59 -2.06 -10.46
CA THR A 110 -3.65 -3.20 -10.48
C THR A 110 -3.51 -3.83 -9.11
N LYS A 111 -3.40 -3.01 -8.05
CA LYS A 111 -3.35 -3.49 -6.66
C LYS A 111 -4.63 -4.25 -6.30
N GLU A 112 -5.79 -3.71 -6.67
CA GLU A 112 -7.09 -4.34 -6.43
C GLU A 112 -7.20 -5.69 -7.15
N ALA A 113 -6.76 -5.77 -8.41
CA ALA A 113 -6.72 -7.02 -9.17
C ALA A 113 -5.85 -8.09 -8.50
N ILE A 114 -4.66 -7.72 -8.01
CA ILE A 114 -3.73 -8.64 -7.34
C ILE A 114 -4.31 -9.14 -6.02
N ASN A 115 -4.87 -8.25 -5.21
CA ASN A 115 -5.49 -8.61 -3.93
C ASN A 115 -6.68 -9.55 -4.15
N ALA A 116 -7.57 -9.21 -5.11
CA ALA A 116 -8.70 -10.06 -5.46
C ALA A 116 -8.26 -11.43 -6.00
N ALA A 117 -7.18 -11.49 -6.78
CA ALA A 117 -6.65 -12.76 -7.30
C ALA A 117 -6.09 -13.66 -6.18
N TYR A 118 -5.53 -13.07 -5.12
CA TYR A 118 -5.01 -13.82 -3.98
C TYR A 118 -6.12 -14.47 -3.13
N ASP A 119 -7.25 -13.78 -2.98
CA ASP A 119 -8.38 -14.23 -2.15
C ASP A 119 -9.42 -15.08 -2.92
N THR A 120 -9.21 -15.33 -4.21
CA THR A 120 -10.18 -16.04 -5.07
C THR A 120 -9.57 -17.21 -5.84
N THR A 121 -10.40 -17.94 -6.58
CA THR A 121 -9.92 -18.97 -7.49
C THR A 121 -9.31 -18.33 -8.74
N LEU A 122 -8.34 -19.01 -9.37
CA LEU A 122 -7.72 -18.55 -10.61
C LEU A 122 -8.73 -18.14 -11.69
N SER A 123 -9.81 -18.89 -11.86
CA SER A 123 -10.84 -18.60 -12.86
C SER A 123 -11.60 -17.30 -12.57
N GLU A 124 -11.91 -17.02 -11.30
CA GLU A 124 -12.58 -15.78 -10.89
C GLU A 124 -11.61 -14.59 -10.93
N GLY A 125 -10.36 -14.77 -10.47
CA GLY A 125 -9.31 -13.77 -10.58
C GLY A 125 -9.10 -13.30 -12.03
N LEU A 126 -9.02 -14.24 -13.00
CA LEU A 126 -8.88 -13.90 -14.42
C LEU A 126 -10.09 -13.13 -14.97
N LYS A 127 -11.31 -13.48 -14.58
CA LYS A 127 -12.51 -12.74 -14.99
C LYS A 127 -12.49 -11.30 -14.47
N TYR A 128 -12.08 -11.14 -13.21
CA TYR A 128 -11.97 -9.84 -12.56
C TYR A 128 -10.88 -8.98 -13.21
N GLU A 129 -9.69 -9.55 -13.47
CA GLU A 129 -8.61 -8.88 -14.20
C GLU A 129 -9.05 -8.44 -15.60
N HIS A 130 -9.75 -9.31 -16.35
CA HIS A 130 -10.26 -8.96 -17.67
C HIS A 130 -11.26 -7.79 -17.62
N LEU A 131 -12.09 -7.73 -16.58
CA LEU A 131 -13.04 -6.64 -16.39
C LEU A 131 -12.33 -5.32 -16.08
N LEU A 132 -11.39 -5.33 -15.14
CA LEU A 132 -10.58 -4.15 -14.81
C LEU A 132 -9.76 -3.68 -16.01
N SER A 133 -9.11 -4.61 -16.74
CA SER A 133 -8.36 -4.31 -17.97
C SER A 133 -9.24 -3.62 -19.01
N ARG A 134 -10.48 -4.08 -19.21
CA ARG A 134 -11.44 -3.40 -20.10
C ARG A 134 -11.85 -2.03 -19.57
N ALA A 135 -12.06 -1.89 -18.27
CA ALA A 135 -12.41 -0.61 -17.65
C ALA A 135 -11.30 0.44 -17.85
N THR A 136 -10.02 0.04 -17.90
CA THR A 136 -8.92 0.98 -18.18
C THR A 136 -9.08 1.74 -19.50
N PHE A 137 -9.72 1.15 -20.52
CA PHE A 137 -9.95 1.82 -21.82
C PHE A 137 -10.91 3.01 -21.73
N ALA A 138 -11.75 3.07 -20.69
CA ALA A 138 -12.67 4.19 -20.48
C ALA A 138 -11.98 5.40 -19.83
N THR A 139 -10.83 5.21 -19.19
CA THR A 139 -10.10 6.27 -18.47
C THR A 139 -9.40 7.25 -19.43
N ASN A 140 -9.24 8.49 -18.99
CA ASN A 140 -8.44 9.49 -19.68
C ASN A 140 -6.95 9.20 -19.54
N ASP A 141 -6.52 8.66 -18.40
CA ASP A 141 -5.12 8.31 -18.15
C ASP A 141 -4.62 7.26 -19.16
N ARG A 142 -5.45 6.29 -19.58
CA ARG A 142 -5.05 5.34 -20.63
C ARG A 142 -4.76 6.05 -21.96
N LYS A 143 -5.61 7.01 -22.35
CA LYS A 143 -5.45 7.78 -23.60
C LYS A 143 -4.22 8.68 -23.54
N GLU A 144 -4.02 9.35 -22.41
CA GLU A 144 -2.86 10.20 -22.17
C GLU A 144 -1.57 9.38 -22.18
N GLY A 145 -1.53 8.23 -21.51
CA GLY A 145 -0.36 7.35 -21.50
C GLY A 145 0.03 6.87 -22.91
N MET A 146 -0.97 6.51 -23.73
CA MET A 146 -0.72 6.14 -25.13
C MET A 146 -0.22 7.32 -25.98
N SER A 147 -0.79 8.50 -25.78
CA SER A 147 -0.42 9.72 -26.51
C SER A 147 0.98 10.19 -26.13
N ALA A 148 1.28 10.25 -24.83
CA ALA A 148 2.60 10.62 -24.30
C ALA A 148 3.70 9.66 -24.78
N PHE A 149 3.40 8.35 -24.84
CA PHE A 149 4.31 7.35 -25.39
C PHE A 149 4.57 7.57 -26.89
N ALA A 150 3.52 7.82 -27.68
CA ALA A 150 3.65 8.10 -29.12
C ALA A 150 4.45 9.39 -29.39
N GLU A 151 4.24 10.41 -28.56
CA GLU A 151 4.89 11.73 -28.65
C GLU A 151 6.26 11.79 -27.94
N LYS A 152 6.69 10.70 -27.28
CA LYS A 152 7.94 10.61 -26.50
C LYS A 152 8.09 11.72 -25.45
N ARG A 153 7.00 12.09 -24.80
CA ARG A 153 6.98 13.07 -23.70
C ARG A 153 6.57 12.40 -22.39
N LEU A 154 6.78 13.10 -21.28
CA LEU A 154 6.26 12.64 -19.99
C LEU A 154 4.72 12.74 -19.97
N PRO A 155 4.03 11.71 -19.47
CA PRO A 155 2.58 11.72 -19.31
C PRO A 155 2.17 12.65 -18.18
N LYS A 156 1.01 13.29 -18.33
CA LYS A 156 0.37 14.10 -17.28
C LYS A 156 -0.89 13.40 -16.79
N TRP A 157 -0.76 12.66 -15.71
CA TRP A 157 -1.88 11.91 -15.14
C TRP A 157 -2.91 12.84 -14.52
N THR A 158 -4.18 12.49 -14.75
CA THR A 158 -5.34 13.22 -14.23
C THR A 158 -6.17 12.37 -13.27
N SER A 159 -5.88 11.07 -13.17
CA SER A 159 -6.60 10.11 -12.33
C SER A 159 -8.10 10.06 -12.64
N THR A 160 -8.47 10.24 -13.91
CA THR A 160 -9.86 10.19 -14.43
C THR A 160 -10.01 9.24 -15.61
#